data_AF-A0A3D4CXT6-F1
#
_entry.id   AF-A0A3D4CXT6-F1
#
_cell.length_a   1.000
_cell.length_b   1.000
_cell.length_c   1.000
_cell.angle_alpha   90.00
_cell.angle_beta   90.00
_cell.angle_gamma   90.00
#
_symmetry.space_group_name_H-M   'P 1'
#
loop_
_entity.id
_entity.type
_entity.pdbx_description
1 polymer ?
#
loop_
_entity_poly.entity_id
_entity_poly.type
_entity_poly.pdbx_seq_one_letter_code
_entity_poly.pdbx_strand_id
1 'polypeptide(L)'
;MGILCLGLNHQTAPVDVRELFAVSESRLGEEAGRLCEVDGIEESVVLSTCNRTEYYAAVADCGLASDQLRAFLQAQAGHRLHVEHLYEKQQVEAARHLCRVVSGIDSMVLGETEIFGQVKKAYQAALEKGSTSRRLNQLFQKAFGIGKKVRTNTGIQQGQTSVGSVAVDLAEKIFGHLRDSKVMVIGAGEISRTTAQSLLSRGARSIFVTNRSYERAAELAEDLHGESVRFDQWHDVLQEVDVVISSTGAPHAVMKREHIEAVRRKRRYRPLFVIDIAVPRDVEVEVGEIEEVYLYDIDTLKEIAIVGKGQRADQIKLCESIIDQELTDSGLFGS
;
A
#
# COMPACT_ATOMS: atom_id res chain seq x y z
N MET A 1 12.71 -5.43 -33.89
CA MET A 1 13.07 -5.81 -32.51
C MET A 1 11.83 -5.81 -31.64
N GLY A 2 11.38 -6.99 -31.26
CA GLY A 2 10.26 -7.20 -30.37
C GLY A 2 10.61 -7.03 -28.90
N ILE A 3 9.57 -7.04 -28.08
CA ILE A 3 9.68 -7.08 -26.62
C ILE A 3 9.01 -8.35 -26.15
N LEU A 4 9.67 -9.10 -25.28
CA LEU A 4 9.17 -10.31 -24.65
C LEU A 4 9.18 -10.10 -23.13
N CYS A 5 8.14 -10.54 -22.45
CA CYS A 5 8.14 -10.74 -21.01
C CYS A 5 7.75 -12.19 -20.75
N LEU A 6 8.65 -12.95 -20.13
CA LEU A 6 8.37 -14.26 -19.60
C LEU A 6 8.47 -14.19 -18.08
N GLY A 7 7.49 -14.72 -17.36
CA GLY A 7 7.49 -14.61 -15.91
C GLY A 7 6.69 -15.71 -15.22
N LEU A 8 6.83 -15.73 -13.91
CA LEU A 8 6.08 -16.58 -13.00
C LEU A 8 5.70 -15.77 -11.77
N ASN A 9 4.51 -16.00 -11.24
CA ASN A 9 4.01 -15.29 -10.07
C ASN A 9 3.21 -16.21 -9.16
N HIS A 10 2.76 -15.68 -8.02
CA HIS A 10 1.97 -16.43 -7.04
C HIS A 10 0.64 -17.02 -7.56
N GLN A 11 0.13 -16.57 -8.71
CA GLN A 11 -1.08 -17.11 -9.33
C GLN A 11 -0.78 -18.32 -10.22
N THR A 12 0.38 -18.33 -10.88
CA THR A 12 0.76 -19.39 -11.83
C THR A 12 1.67 -20.46 -11.22
N ALA A 13 2.46 -20.12 -10.19
CA ALA A 13 3.48 -21.01 -9.65
C ALA A 13 3.45 -21.10 -8.11
N PRO A 14 3.59 -22.32 -7.54
CA PRO A 14 3.71 -22.51 -6.10
C PRO A 14 5.03 -21.93 -5.57
N VAL A 15 5.09 -21.62 -4.28
CA VAL A 15 6.22 -20.92 -3.65
C VAL A 15 7.56 -21.64 -3.86
N ASP A 16 7.58 -22.96 -3.79
CA ASP A 16 8.79 -23.78 -3.89
C ASP A 16 9.41 -23.75 -5.31
N VAL A 17 8.60 -23.50 -6.33
CA VAL A 17 9.05 -23.23 -7.70
C VAL A 17 9.53 -21.79 -7.83
N ARG A 18 8.82 -20.82 -7.23
CA ARG A 18 9.18 -19.40 -7.30
C ARG A 18 10.54 -19.12 -6.65
N GLU A 19 10.86 -19.80 -5.55
CA GLU A 19 12.15 -19.69 -4.85
C GLU A 19 13.34 -20.07 -5.73
N LEU A 20 13.18 -20.98 -6.69
CA LEU A 20 14.25 -21.37 -7.63
C LEU A 20 14.72 -20.23 -8.53
N PHE A 21 13.85 -19.24 -8.75
CA PHE A 21 14.08 -18.09 -9.62
C PHE A 21 14.15 -16.78 -8.84
N ALA A 22 14.24 -16.84 -7.52
CA ALA A 22 14.41 -15.64 -6.71
C ALA A 22 15.84 -15.10 -6.88
N VAL A 23 15.95 -13.85 -7.30
CA VAL A 23 17.24 -13.17 -7.51
C VAL A 23 17.39 -12.08 -6.47
N SER A 24 18.48 -12.11 -5.71
CA SER A 24 18.80 -11.07 -4.74
C SER A 24 19.11 -9.75 -5.44
N GLU A 25 18.81 -8.62 -4.80
CA GLU A 25 19.02 -7.28 -5.37
C GLU A 25 20.45 -7.08 -5.92
N SER A 26 21.47 -7.59 -5.21
CA SER A 26 22.87 -7.53 -5.63
C SER A 26 23.23 -8.33 -6.89
N ARG A 27 22.39 -9.29 -7.29
CA ARG A 27 22.61 -10.18 -8.45
C ARG A 27 21.73 -9.86 -9.64
N LEU A 28 20.80 -8.90 -9.53
CA LEU A 28 19.87 -8.56 -10.61
C LEU A 28 20.60 -8.15 -11.91
N GLY A 29 21.66 -7.35 -11.79
CA GLY A 29 22.48 -6.95 -12.94
C GLY A 29 23.22 -8.13 -13.55
N GLU A 30 23.83 -8.99 -12.73
CA GLU A 30 24.52 -10.19 -13.22
C GLU A 30 23.57 -11.13 -13.97
N GLU A 31 22.38 -11.37 -13.42
CA GLU A 31 21.38 -12.23 -14.05
C GLU A 31 20.87 -11.63 -15.37
N ALA A 32 20.67 -10.31 -15.43
CA ALA A 32 20.38 -9.63 -16.69
C ALA A 32 21.51 -9.84 -17.72
N GLY A 33 22.77 -9.73 -17.29
CA GLY A 33 23.94 -10.02 -18.13
C GLY A 33 23.91 -11.45 -18.69
N ARG A 34 23.64 -12.44 -17.85
CA ARG A 34 23.55 -13.86 -18.25
C ARG A 34 22.44 -14.10 -19.27
N LEU A 35 21.31 -13.40 -19.16
CA LEU A 35 20.23 -13.52 -20.15
C LEU A 35 20.59 -12.96 -21.52
N CYS A 36 21.48 -11.96 -21.60
CA CYS A 36 21.99 -11.47 -22.89
C CYS A 36 22.95 -12.46 -23.57
N GLU A 37 23.39 -13.51 -22.88
CA GLU A 37 24.16 -14.62 -23.48
C GLU A 37 23.25 -15.68 -24.13
N VAL A 38 21.93 -15.59 -23.92
CA VAL A 38 20.95 -16.49 -24.54
C VAL A 38 20.67 -16.04 -25.97
N ASP A 39 20.73 -17.00 -26.90
CA ASP A 39 20.50 -16.73 -28.32
C ASP A 39 19.17 -16.01 -28.57
N GLY A 40 19.24 -14.88 -29.26
CA GLY A 40 18.08 -14.07 -29.62
C GLY A 40 17.68 -12.99 -28.61
N ILE A 41 18.35 -12.90 -27.46
CA ILE A 41 18.17 -11.83 -26.47
C ILE A 41 19.26 -10.77 -26.63
N GLU A 42 18.85 -9.56 -27.03
CA GLU A 42 19.78 -8.43 -27.24
C GLU A 42 19.86 -7.49 -26.03
N GLU A 43 18.74 -7.34 -25.31
CA GLU A 43 18.66 -6.55 -24.09
C GLU A 43 17.84 -7.33 -23.06
N SER A 44 18.14 -7.18 -21.77
CA SER A 44 17.36 -7.83 -20.72
C SER A 44 17.23 -6.99 -19.43
N VAL A 45 16.14 -7.21 -18.70
CA VAL A 45 15.92 -6.74 -17.32
C VAL A 45 15.25 -7.86 -16.53
N VAL A 46 15.79 -8.16 -15.35
CA VAL A 46 15.23 -9.15 -14.42
C VAL A 46 14.57 -8.44 -13.25
N LEU A 47 13.26 -8.65 -13.07
CA LEU A 47 12.52 -8.23 -11.89
C LEU A 47 12.32 -9.45 -10.99
N SER A 48 12.76 -9.37 -9.74
CA SER A 48 12.49 -10.41 -8.75
C SER A 48 11.95 -9.78 -7.48
N THR A 49 10.80 -10.29 -7.01
CA THR A 49 10.12 -9.87 -5.79
C THR A 49 9.66 -11.11 -5.02
N CYS A 50 9.11 -10.93 -3.82
CA CYS A 50 8.52 -12.03 -3.06
C CYS A 50 7.34 -12.71 -3.77
N ASN A 51 6.75 -12.08 -4.79
CA ASN A 51 5.50 -12.50 -5.44
C ASN A 51 5.64 -12.81 -6.94
N ARG A 52 6.73 -12.40 -7.58
CA ARG A 52 6.98 -12.64 -9.02
C ARG A 52 8.47 -12.64 -9.35
N THR A 53 8.83 -13.41 -10.37
CA THR A 53 10.06 -13.22 -11.13
C THR A 53 9.68 -13.03 -12.60
N GLU A 54 10.15 -11.94 -13.20
CA GLU A 54 9.86 -11.58 -14.60
C GLU A 54 11.15 -11.23 -15.35
N TYR A 55 11.22 -11.71 -16.58
CA TYR A 55 12.33 -11.52 -17.50
C TYR A 55 11.83 -10.72 -18.69
N TYR A 56 12.19 -9.45 -18.75
CA TYR A 56 11.90 -8.58 -19.88
C TYR A 56 13.09 -8.62 -20.84
N ALA A 57 12.83 -8.89 -22.11
CA ALA A 57 13.86 -8.99 -23.13
C ALA A 57 13.50 -8.17 -24.38
N ALA A 58 14.49 -7.51 -24.98
CA ALA A 58 14.39 -7.06 -26.37
C ALA A 58 14.99 -8.12 -27.28
N VAL A 59 14.25 -8.51 -28.30
CA VAL A 59 14.54 -9.71 -29.09
C VAL A 59 14.35 -9.45 -30.58
N ALA A 60 15.09 -10.15 -31.43
CA ALA A 60 14.87 -10.09 -32.89
C ALA A 60 13.58 -10.84 -33.28
N ASP A 61 13.38 -12.03 -32.72
CA ASP A 61 12.24 -12.91 -32.94
C ASP A 61 11.67 -13.36 -31.59
N CYS A 62 10.40 -13.05 -31.32
CA CYS A 62 9.75 -13.38 -30.05
C CYS A 62 9.51 -14.88 -29.85
N GLY A 63 9.25 -15.64 -30.92
CA GLY A 63 9.02 -17.08 -30.83
C GLY A 63 10.31 -17.80 -30.46
N LEU A 64 11.37 -17.55 -31.24
CA LEU A 64 12.67 -18.16 -30.99
C LEU A 64 13.22 -17.80 -29.59
N ALA A 65 13.17 -16.52 -29.23
CA ALA A 65 13.68 -16.08 -27.93
C ALA A 65 12.84 -16.62 -26.77
N SER A 66 11.53 -16.82 -26.94
CA SER A 66 10.69 -17.47 -25.92
C SER A 66 11.12 -18.91 -25.69
N ASP A 67 11.32 -19.68 -26.76
CA ASP A 67 11.76 -21.07 -26.66
C ASP A 67 13.14 -21.19 -25.98
N GLN A 68 14.08 -20.32 -26.35
CA GLN A 68 15.41 -20.28 -25.75
C GLN A 68 15.37 -19.87 -24.26
N LEU A 69 14.58 -18.87 -23.92
CA LEU A 69 14.43 -18.44 -22.53
C LEU A 69 13.74 -19.51 -21.68
N ARG A 70 12.73 -20.20 -22.22
CA ARG A 70 12.10 -21.37 -21.55
C ARG A 70 13.11 -22.48 -21.32
N ALA A 71 13.93 -22.81 -22.32
CA ALA A 71 14.97 -23.81 -22.19
C ALA A 71 16.03 -23.42 -21.13
N PHE A 72 16.43 -22.15 -21.08
CA PHE A 72 17.33 -21.61 -20.07
C PHE A 72 16.76 -21.79 -18.64
N LEU A 73 15.49 -21.41 -18.43
CA LEU A 73 14.83 -21.58 -17.14
C LEU A 73 14.60 -23.05 -16.77
N GLN A 74 14.28 -23.89 -17.76
CA GLN A 74 14.14 -25.34 -17.56
C GLN A 74 15.46 -25.98 -17.14
N ALA A 75 16.59 -25.54 -17.71
CA ALA A 75 17.91 -26.04 -17.32
C ALA A 75 18.25 -25.72 -15.86
N GLN A 76 17.78 -24.59 -15.33
CA GLN A 76 17.96 -24.20 -13.93
C GLN A 76 17.07 -24.98 -12.97
N ALA A 77 15.80 -25.20 -13.30
CA ALA A 77 14.81 -25.78 -12.39
C ALA A 77 14.56 -27.29 -12.59
N GLY A 78 15.01 -27.85 -13.71
CA GLY A 78 14.78 -29.25 -14.07
C GLY A 78 13.29 -29.59 -14.09
N HIS A 79 12.91 -30.77 -13.58
CA HIS A 79 11.53 -31.25 -13.58
C HIS A 79 10.56 -30.45 -12.69
N ARG A 80 11.05 -29.49 -11.89
CA ARG A 80 10.21 -28.68 -10.99
C ARG A 80 9.49 -27.53 -11.73
N LEU A 81 9.99 -27.14 -12.90
CA LEU A 81 9.34 -26.14 -13.74
C LEU A 81 8.43 -26.82 -14.76
N HIS A 82 7.15 -26.46 -14.73
CA HIS A 82 6.16 -26.86 -15.71
C HIS A 82 5.78 -25.66 -16.58
N VAL A 83 5.34 -25.91 -17.81
CA VAL A 83 4.97 -24.85 -18.78
C VAL A 83 3.86 -23.96 -18.23
N GLU A 84 2.91 -24.52 -17.48
CA GLU A 84 1.78 -23.82 -16.85
C GLU A 84 2.20 -22.83 -15.74
N HIS A 85 3.41 -22.98 -15.19
CA HIS A 85 3.94 -22.05 -14.20
C HIS A 85 4.37 -20.71 -14.81
N LEU A 86 4.61 -20.69 -16.13
CA LEU A 86 5.10 -19.53 -16.87
C LEU A 86 3.98 -18.83 -17.62
N TYR A 87 3.90 -17.52 -17.51
CA TYR A 87 3.14 -16.67 -18.42
C TYR A 87 4.07 -15.92 -19.37
N GLU A 88 3.55 -15.65 -20.56
CA GLU A 88 4.26 -14.94 -21.61
C GLU A 88 3.43 -13.77 -22.12
N LYS A 89 4.10 -12.65 -22.37
CA LYS A 89 3.55 -11.46 -23.01
C LYS A 89 4.52 -11.00 -24.08
N GLN A 90 3.99 -10.62 -25.24
CA GLN A 90 4.80 -10.14 -26.37
C GLN A 90 4.37 -8.73 -26.78
N GLN A 91 5.33 -7.96 -27.30
CA GLN A 91 5.11 -6.64 -27.90
C GLN A 91 4.33 -5.70 -26.97
N VAL A 92 3.20 -5.17 -27.46
CA VAL A 92 2.34 -4.24 -26.73
C VAL A 92 1.82 -4.85 -25.43
N GLU A 93 1.58 -6.17 -25.39
CA GLU A 93 1.11 -6.84 -24.17
C GLU A 93 2.19 -6.93 -23.11
N ALA A 94 3.46 -7.06 -23.50
CA ALA A 94 4.58 -7.00 -22.55
C ALA A 94 4.73 -5.59 -21.98
N ALA A 95 4.54 -4.56 -22.80
CA ALA A 95 4.56 -3.17 -22.35
C ALA A 95 3.38 -2.82 -21.45
N ARG A 96 2.17 -3.23 -21.82
CA ARG A 96 0.97 -3.11 -21.00
C ARG A 96 1.17 -3.78 -19.65
N HIS A 97 1.70 -4.99 -19.65
CA HIS A 97 2.01 -5.73 -18.43
C HIS A 97 2.99 -4.97 -17.53
N LEU A 98 4.12 -4.49 -18.08
CA LEU A 98 5.06 -3.67 -17.31
C LEU A 98 4.40 -2.42 -16.72
N CYS A 99 3.58 -1.71 -17.50
CA CYS A 99 2.83 -0.55 -17.02
C CYS A 99 1.86 -0.91 -15.88
N ARG A 100 1.18 -2.06 -15.96
CA ARG A 100 0.32 -2.57 -14.87
C ARG A 100 1.12 -2.88 -13.61
N VAL A 101 2.28 -3.53 -13.75
CA VAL A 101 3.18 -3.85 -12.62
C VAL A 101 3.70 -2.57 -11.96
N VAL A 102 4.24 -1.63 -12.73
CA VAL A 102 4.77 -0.35 -12.22
C VAL A 102 3.66 0.50 -11.58
N SER A 103 2.44 0.42 -12.09
CA SER A 103 1.27 1.12 -11.52
C SER A 103 0.73 0.45 -10.26
N GLY A 104 1.17 -0.76 -9.92
CA GLY A 104 0.68 -1.54 -8.77
C GLY A 104 -0.68 -2.22 -9.01
N ILE A 105 -1.19 -2.24 -10.24
CA ILE A 105 -2.48 -2.85 -10.62
C ILE A 105 -2.38 -4.39 -10.62
N ASP A 106 -1.17 -4.91 -10.79
CA ASP A 106 -0.92 -6.35 -10.82
C ASP A 106 -0.32 -6.88 -9.51
N SER A 107 -0.21 -6.04 -8.48
CA SER A 107 0.40 -6.43 -7.21
C SER A 107 -0.57 -7.18 -6.29
N MET A 108 -0.05 -8.06 -5.42
CA MET A 108 -0.89 -8.78 -4.44
C MET A 108 -1.65 -7.79 -3.55
N VAL A 109 -0.97 -6.70 -3.15
CA VAL A 109 -1.61 -5.50 -2.62
C VAL A 109 -1.74 -4.48 -3.75
N LEU A 110 -2.96 -4.32 -4.27
CA LEU A 110 -3.22 -3.35 -5.34
C LEU A 110 -2.83 -1.93 -4.92
N GLY A 111 -2.09 -1.25 -5.79
CA GLY A 111 -1.62 0.12 -5.57
C GLY A 111 -0.39 0.24 -4.67
N GLU A 112 0.28 -0.88 -4.31
CA GLU A 112 1.50 -0.83 -3.50
C GLU A 112 2.57 0.08 -4.14
N THR A 113 3.23 0.87 -3.30
CA THR A 113 4.24 1.84 -3.73
C THR A 113 5.60 1.18 -3.93
N GLU A 114 5.86 0.07 -3.23
CA GLU A 114 7.14 -0.63 -3.21
C GLU A 114 7.53 -1.22 -4.56
N ILE A 115 6.58 -1.82 -5.29
CA ILE A 115 6.84 -2.44 -6.60
C ILE A 115 7.46 -1.46 -7.61
N PHE A 116 7.06 -0.19 -7.59
CA PHE A 116 7.66 0.84 -8.46
C PHE A 116 9.15 1.03 -8.15
N GLY A 117 9.51 1.04 -6.87
CA GLY A 117 10.90 1.11 -6.41
C GLY A 117 11.69 -0.14 -6.83
N GLN A 118 11.11 -1.33 -6.67
CA GLN A 118 11.73 -2.60 -7.05
C GLN A 118 11.97 -2.68 -8.57
N VAL A 119 11.00 -2.29 -9.40
CA VAL A 119 11.18 -2.23 -10.87
C VAL A 119 12.24 -1.21 -11.25
N LYS A 120 12.29 -0.05 -10.57
CA LYS A 120 13.33 0.96 -10.81
C LYS A 120 14.74 0.43 -10.48
N LYS A 121 14.88 -0.29 -9.36
CA LYS A 121 16.15 -0.93 -8.96
C LYS A 121 16.57 -2.01 -9.97
N ALA A 122 15.65 -2.89 -10.38
CA ALA A 122 15.90 -3.90 -11.40
C ALA A 122 16.40 -3.30 -12.72
N TYR A 123 15.72 -2.25 -13.19
CA TYR A 123 16.11 -1.50 -14.38
C TYR A 123 17.50 -0.84 -14.23
N GLN A 124 17.78 -0.21 -13.09
CA GLN A 124 19.07 0.41 -12.82
C GLN A 124 20.20 -0.61 -12.79
N ALA A 125 20.01 -1.76 -12.14
CA ALA A 125 21.00 -2.82 -12.09
C ALA A 125 21.34 -3.37 -13.49
N ALA A 126 20.34 -3.54 -14.35
CA ALA A 126 20.55 -3.97 -15.74
C ALA A 126 21.25 -2.90 -16.59
N LEU A 127 20.89 -1.62 -16.40
CA LEU A 127 21.54 -0.50 -17.08
C LEU A 127 23.01 -0.38 -16.70
N GLU A 128 23.35 -0.48 -15.41
CA GLU A 128 24.73 -0.43 -14.91
C GLU A 128 25.58 -1.60 -15.41
N LYS A 129 24.97 -2.78 -15.59
CA LYS A 129 25.65 -3.95 -16.18
C LYS A 129 25.86 -3.82 -17.69
N GLY A 130 25.16 -2.90 -18.36
CA GLY A 130 25.14 -2.78 -19.82
C GLY A 130 24.23 -3.79 -20.51
N SER A 131 23.27 -4.38 -19.79
CA SER A 131 22.29 -5.34 -20.32
C SER A 131 21.10 -4.68 -20.98
N THR A 132 20.98 -3.34 -20.92
CA THR A 132 19.93 -2.59 -21.63
C THR A 132 20.52 -1.67 -22.69
N SER A 133 19.75 -1.44 -23.75
CA SER A 133 20.08 -0.50 -24.81
C SER A 133 18.83 0.31 -25.17
N ARG A 134 18.66 0.70 -26.43
CA ARG A 134 17.62 1.63 -26.86
C ARG A 134 16.21 1.13 -26.52
N ARG A 135 15.91 -0.16 -26.70
CA ARG A 135 14.51 -0.64 -26.68
C ARG A 135 13.97 -0.75 -25.26
N LEU A 136 14.68 -1.41 -24.34
CA LEU A 136 14.25 -1.52 -22.96
C LEU A 136 14.41 -0.19 -22.22
N ASN A 137 15.41 0.64 -22.54
CA ASN A 137 15.49 1.99 -21.94
C ASN A 137 14.26 2.83 -22.29
N GLN A 138 13.83 2.84 -23.56
CA GLN A 138 12.62 3.56 -23.95
C GLN A 138 11.37 3.00 -23.26
N LEU A 139 11.22 1.68 -23.22
CA LEU A 139 10.08 1.02 -22.59
C LEU A 139 9.97 1.34 -21.09
N PHE A 140 11.03 1.10 -20.31
CA PHE A 140 11.00 1.27 -18.86
C PHE A 140 10.81 2.74 -18.47
N GLN A 141 11.47 3.67 -19.15
CA GLN A 141 11.29 5.11 -18.88
C GLN A 141 9.85 5.56 -19.15
N LYS A 142 9.24 5.09 -20.26
CA LYS A 142 7.83 5.37 -20.55
C LYS A 142 6.92 4.71 -19.51
N ALA A 143 7.16 3.46 -19.13
CA ALA A 143 6.39 2.77 -18.10
C ALA A 143 6.44 3.50 -16.75
N PHE A 144 7.58 4.06 -16.34
CA PHE A 144 7.66 4.90 -15.13
C PHE A 144 6.85 6.18 -15.25
N GLY A 145 6.86 6.84 -16.41
CA GLY A 145 6.02 8.01 -16.69
C GLY A 145 4.53 7.69 -16.60
N ILE A 146 4.11 6.60 -17.26
CA ILE A 146 2.72 6.12 -17.24
C ILE A 146 2.31 5.75 -15.81
N GLY A 147 3.14 4.99 -15.09
CA GLY A 147 2.84 4.59 -13.72
C GLY A 147 2.68 5.78 -12.77
N LYS A 148 3.49 6.83 -12.92
CA LYS A 148 3.28 8.10 -12.19
C LYS A 148 1.95 8.76 -12.57
N LYS A 149 1.63 8.83 -13.87
CA LYS A 149 0.39 9.44 -14.37
C LYS A 149 -0.84 8.69 -13.87
N VAL A 150 -0.83 7.36 -13.90
CA VAL A 150 -1.90 6.51 -13.34
C VAL A 150 -2.07 6.79 -11.85
N ARG A 151 -0.98 6.87 -11.08
CA ARG A 151 -1.04 7.18 -9.64
C ARG A 151 -1.59 8.58 -9.34
N THR A 152 -1.24 9.58 -10.14
CA THR A 152 -1.72 10.95 -9.95
C THR A 152 -3.18 11.14 -10.37
N ASN A 153 -3.61 10.44 -11.43
CA ASN A 153 -4.90 10.68 -12.07
C ASN A 153 -5.98 9.65 -11.70
N THR A 154 -5.65 8.67 -10.86
CA THR A 154 -6.59 7.64 -10.41
C THR A 154 -6.54 7.47 -8.89
N GLY A 155 -7.63 6.98 -8.32
CA GLY A 155 -7.71 6.58 -6.92
C GLY A 155 -7.13 5.19 -6.64
N ILE A 156 -6.33 4.59 -7.54
CA ILE A 156 -5.83 3.21 -7.37
C ILE A 156 -4.99 3.04 -6.10
N GLN A 157 -4.36 4.10 -5.61
CA GLN A 157 -3.65 4.14 -4.32
C GLN A 157 -4.55 4.43 -3.11
N GLN A 158 -5.75 4.99 -3.32
CA GLN A 158 -6.71 5.28 -2.24
C GLN A 158 -7.26 4.00 -1.59
N GLY A 159 -6.98 2.83 -2.19
CA GLY A 159 -7.21 1.51 -1.60
C GLY A 159 -6.19 1.06 -0.55
N GLN A 160 -5.16 1.85 -0.24
CA GLN A 160 -4.36 1.72 0.99
C GLN A 160 -5.03 2.47 2.15
N THR A 161 -6.31 2.22 2.40
CA THR A 161 -7.03 2.85 3.51
C THR A 161 -6.54 2.21 4.82
N SER A 162 -5.49 2.78 5.40
CA SER A 162 -5.10 2.50 6.78
C SER A 162 -6.27 2.83 7.72
N VAL A 163 -6.30 2.19 8.89
CA VAL A 163 -7.27 2.51 9.95
C VAL A 163 -7.26 4.03 10.24
N GLY A 164 -6.07 4.65 10.22
CA GLY A 164 -5.90 6.10 10.39
C GLY A 164 -6.59 6.94 9.32
N SER A 165 -6.47 6.58 8.03
CA SER A 165 -7.15 7.30 6.96
C SER A 165 -8.67 7.15 6.99
N VAL A 166 -9.20 5.96 7.31
CA VAL A 166 -10.65 5.78 7.47
C VAL A 166 -11.17 6.58 8.66
N ALA A 167 -10.43 6.60 9.77
CA ALA A 167 -10.75 7.41 10.93
C ALA A 167 -10.80 8.90 10.58
N VAL A 168 -9.84 9.41 9.81
CA VAL A 168 -9.85 10.80 9.29
C VAL A 168 -11.10 11.07 8.47
N ASP A 169 -11.41 10.22 7.49
CA ASP A 169 -12.55 10.43 6.59
C ASP A 169 -13.88 10.41 7.34
N LEU A 170 -14.01 9.55 8.35
CA LEU A 170 -15.17 9.52 9.24
C LEU A 170 -15.24 10.77 10.11
N ALA A 171 -14.12 11.22 10.66
CA ALA A 171 -14.07 12.45 11.44
C ALA A 171 -14.45 13.68 10.57
N GLU A 172 -13.96 13.79 9.33
CA GLU A 172 -14.34 14.85 8.40
C GLU A 172 -15.84 14.80 8.06
N LYS A 173 -16.45 13.61 7.96
CA LYS A 173 -17.91 13.49 7.77
C LYS A 173 -18.71 13.94 8.99
N ILE A 174 -18.22 13.67 10.20
CA ILE A 174 -18.89 14.04 11.46
C ILE A 174 -18.76 15.55 11.74
N PHE A 175 -17.56 16.11 11.56
CA PHE A 175 -17.23 17.48 11.97
C PHE A 175 -17.17 18.49 10.80
N GLY A 176 -17.23 18.03 9.56
CA GLY A 176 -17.05 18.84 8.34
C GLY A 176 -15.58 19.15 8.01
N HIS A 177 -14.81 19.60 9.01
CA HIS A 177 -13.37 19.81 8.91
C HIS A 177 -12.67 19.60 10.26
N LEU A 178 -11.38 19.29 10.25
CA LEU A 178 -10.62 18.98 11.48
C LEU A 178 -9.88 20.17 12.09
N ARG A 179 -9.90 21.35 11.44
CA ARG A 179 -9.10 22.53 11.87
C ARG A 179 -9.30 22.98 13.31
N ASP A 180 -10.49 22.74 13.86
CA ASP A 180 -10.85 23.10 15.23
C ASP A 180 -10.95 21.88 16.16
N SER A 181 -10.74 20.68 15.63
CA SER A 181 -10.92 19.43 16.37
C SER A 181 -9.76 19.18 17.31
N LYS A 182 -10.07 18.86 18.56
CA LYS A 182 -9.08 18.40 19.54
C LYS A 182 -9.13 16.87 19.65
N VAL A 183 -7.97 16.21 19.68
CA VAL A 183 -7.86 14.75 19.73
C VAL A 183 -7.28 14.32 21.06
N MET A 184 -7.79 13.23 21.64
CA MET A 184 -7.20 12.57 22.80
C MET A 184 -6.79 11.14 22.44
N VAL A 185 -5.60 10.74 22.86
CA VAL A 185 -5.12 9.36 22.76
C VAL A 185 -5.05 8.78 24.17
N ILE A 186 -5.78 7.68 24.40
CA ILE A 186 -5.75 6.90 25.64
C ILE A 186 -4.96 5.62 25.36
N GLY A 187 -3.75 5.54 25.90
CA GLY A 187 -2.78 4.48 25.62
C GLY A 187 -1.63 4.96 24.72
N ALA A 188 -0.79 4.01 24.30
CA ALA A 188 0.40 4.29 23.50
C ALA A 188 0.70 3.16 22.50
N GLY A 189 -0.36 2.64 21.85
CA GLY A 189 -0.23 1.62 20.81
C GLY A 189 0.17 2.21 19.45
N GLU A 190 0.88 1.44 18.63
CA GLU A 190 1.38 1.90 17.32
C GLU A 190 0.25 2.34 16.38
N ILE A 191 -0.88 1.63 16.40
CA ILE A 191 -2.06 1.98 15.59
C ILE A 191 -2.70 3.30 16.09
N SER A 192 -2.70 3.55 17.40
CA SER A 192 -3.19 4.82 17.95
C SER A 192 -2.29 5.99 17.57
N ARG A 193 -0.96 5.78 17.56
CA ARG A 193 0.04 6.76 17.11
C ARG A 193 -0.16 7.13 15.64
N THR A 194 -0.22 6.14 14.76
CA THR A 194 -0.40 6.38 13.31
C THR A 194 -1.77 7.00 12.98
N THR A 195 -2.83 6.61 13.69
CA THR A 195 -4.16 7.24 13.57
C THR A 195 -4.13 8.71 14.02
N ALA A 196 -3.48 9.00 15.14
CA ALA A 196 -3.33 10.36 15.66
C ALA A 196 -2.52 11.26 14.72
N GLN A 197 -1.41 10.74 14.17
CA GLN A 197 -0.61 11.43 13.15
C GLN A 197 -1.43 11.76 11.90
N SER A 198 -2.30 10.83 11.48
CA SER A 198 -3.18 11.04 10.32
C SER A 198 -4.14 12.21 10.57
N LEU A 199 -4.76 12.29 11.75
CA LEU A 199 -5.63 13.41 12.14
C LEU A 199 -4.87 14.75 12.20
N LEU A 200 -3.65 14.77 12.77
CA LEU A 200 -2.79 15.96 12.78
C LEU A 200 -2.43 16.44 11.38
N SER A 201 -2.03 15.51 10.50
CA SER A 201 -1.67 15.84 9.12
C SER A 201 -2.81 16.49 8.32
N ARG A 202 -4.06 16.26 8.77
CA ARG A 202 -5.29 16.82 8.19
C ARG A 202 -5.81 18.05 8.93
N GLY A 203 -5.07 18.53 9.91
CA GLY A 203 -5.29 19.83 10.53
C GLY A 203 -5.94 19.79 11.90
N ALA A 204 -6.02 18.64 12.58
CA ALA A 204 -6.43 18.61 13.99
C ALA A 204 -5.62 19.62 14.82
N ARG A 205 -6.30 20.39 15.67
CA ARG A 205 -5.73 21.58 16.34
C ARG A 205 -4.73 21.22 17.44
N SER A 206 -5.05 20.20 18.22
CA SER A 206 -4.27 19.81 19.39
C SER A 206 -4.46 18.34 19.71
N ILE A 207 -3.42 17.72 20.27
CA ILE A 207 -3.44 16.35 20.78
C ILE A 207 -3.22 16.36 22.28
N PHE A 208 -4.04 15.58 22.99
CA PHE A 208 -3.81 15.18 24.37
C PHE A 208 -3.44 13.70 24.40
N VAL A 209 -2.45 13.30 25.19
CA VAL A 209 -2.06 11.90 25.33
C VAL A 209 -2.10 11.51 26.79
N THR A 210 -2.73 10.38 27.10
CA THR A 210 -2.74 9.82 28.44
C THR A 210 -2.40 8.34 28.42
N ASN A 211 -1.67 7.87 29.42
CA ASN A 211 -1.30 6.47 29.57
C ASN A 211 -1.04 6.16 31.05
N ARG A 212 -1.21 4.90 31.48
CA ARG A 212 -0.95 4.48 32.85
C ARG A 212 0.49 4.78 33.30
N SER A 213 1.46 4.60 32.41
CA SER A 213 2.80 5.15 32.58
C SER A 213 2.81 6.57 32.00
N TYR A 214 3.03 7.54 32.87
CA TYR A 214 3.07 8.94 32.48
C TYR A 214 4.25 9.23 31.54
N GLU A 215 5.37 8.53 31.71
CA GLU A 215 6.56 8.63 30.87
C GLU A 215 6.21 8.30 29.40
N ARG A 216 5.49 7.19 29.17
CA ARG A 216 5.04 6.80 27.83
C ARG A 216 4.03 7.79 27.23
N ALA A 217 3.21 8.43 28.07
CA ALA A 217 2.31 9.49 27.63
C ALA A 217 3.08 10.74 27.21
N ALA A 218 4.11 11.11 27.98
CA ALA A 218 4.98 12.25 27.69
C ALA A 218 5.79 12.04 26.40
N GLU A 219 6.40 10.88 26.22
CA GLU A 219 7.13 10.52 24.99
C GLU A 219 6.23 10.62 23.74
N LEU A 220 5.04 10.00 23.78
CA LEU A 220 4.12 10.05 22.65
C LEU A 220 3.53 11.45 22.44
N ALA A 221 3.30 12.23 23.51
CA ALA A 221 2.88 13.62 23.38
C ALA A 221 3.98 14.47 22.69
N GLU A 222 5.25 14.28 23.06
CA GLU A 222 6.38 14.97 22.44
C GLU A 222 6.48 14.64 20.94
N ASP A 223 6.39 13.35 20.58
CA ASP A 223 6.40 12.87 19.19
C ASP A 223 5.25 13.46 18.34
N LEU A 224 4.11 13.75 18.97
CA LEU A 224 2.92 14.29 18.32
C LEU A 224 2.78 15.81 18.49
N HIS A 225 3.75 16.48 19.11
CA HIS A 225 3.67 17.90 19.49
C HIS A 225 2.38 18.26 20.26
N GLY A 226 1.94 17.35 21.12
CA GLY A 226 0.75 17.45 21.95
C GLY A 226 1.07 17.66 23.44
N GLU A 227 0.05 17.47 24.27
CA GLU A 227 0.12 17.63 25.73
C GLU A 227 -0.13 16.30 26.45
N SER A 228 0.73 15.95 27.40
CA SER A 228 0.53 14.77 28.24
C SER A 228 -0.46 15.06 29.38
N VAL A 229 -1.46 14.20 29.56
CA VAL A 229 -2.46 14.29 30.63
C VAL A 229 -2.32 13.08 31.56
N ARG A 230 -2.42 13.31 32.87
CA ARG A 230 -2.38 12.22 33.86
C ARG A 230 -3.56 11.27 33.68
N PHE A 231 -3.32 9.97 33.86
CA PHE A 231 -4.31 8.91 33.58
C PHE A 231 -5.53 8.92 34.51
N ASP A 232 -5.43 9.56 35.66
CA ASP A 232 -6.56 9.80 36.56
C ASP A 232 -7.36 11.06 36.20
N GLN A 233 -6.90 11.88 35.25
CA GLN A 233 -7.48 13.19 34.92
C GLN A 233 -8.01 13.32 33.49
N TRP A 234 -7.86 12.30 32.64
CA TRP A 234 -8.27 12.38 31.23
C TRP A 234 -9.78 12.66 31.05
N HIS A 235 -10.60 12.23 32.00
CA HIS A 235 -12.05 12.45 31.98
C HIS A 235 -12.44 13.92 32.11
N ASP A 236 -11.63 14.75 32.78
CA ASP A 236 -11.85 16.19 32.85
C ASP A 236 -11.55 16.88 31.52
N VAL A 237 -10.61 16.33 30.74
CA VAL A 237 -10.21 16.84 29.42
C VAL A 237 -11.23 16.45 28.35
N LEU A 238 -12.04 15.40 28.57
CA LEU A 238 -13.11 15.00 27.66
C LEU A 238 -14.08 16.13 27.32
N GLN A 239 -14.24 17.15 28.16
CA GLN A 239 -15.17 18.25 27.87
C GLN A 239 -14.76 19.10 26.65
N GLU A 240 -13.49 19.04 26.24
CA GLU A 240 -12.95 19.84 25.14
C GLU A 240 -12.57 19.03 23.90
N VAL A 241 -12.57 17.70 24.01
CA VAL A 241 -12.05 16.79 22.99
C VAL A 241 -13.14 16.36 22.00
N ASP A 242 -12.83 16.30 20.72
CA ASP A 242 -13.77 15.91 19.67
C ASP A 242 -13.57 14.46 19.22
N VAL A 243 -12.32 14.01 19.22
CA VAL A 243 -11.95 12.64 18.81
C VAL A 243 -11.16 11.96 19.93
N VAL A 244 -11.56 10.75 20.32
CA VAL A 244 -10.82 9.91 21.26
C VAL A 244 -10.34 8.66 20.53
N ILE A 245 -9.07 8.33 20.66
CA ILE A 245 -8.47 7.09 20.18
C ILE A 245 -8.01 6.29 21.38
N SER A 246 -8.58 5.10 21.60
CA SER A 246 -8.21 4.23 22.71
C SER A 246 -7.44 3.01 22.21
N SER A 247 -6.30 2.72 22.84
CA SER A 247 -5.48 1.54 22.58
C SER A 247 -4.64 1.21 23.82
N THR A 248 -5.30 0.78 24.89
CA THR A 248 -4.65 0.32 26.12
C THR A 248 -4.52 -1.20 26.14
N GLY A 249 -3.68 -1.69 27.07
CA GLY A 249 -3.59 -3.12 27.39
C GLY A 249 -4.42 -3.51 28.61
N ALA A 250 -5.45 -2.73 28.96
CA ALA A 250 -6.27 -3.03 30.13
C ALA A 250 -7.13 -4.29 29.90
N PRO A 251 -7.29 -5.15 30.90
CA PRO A 251 -8.20 -6.29 30.80
C PRO A 251 -9.68 -5.91 30.98
N HIS A 252 -9.97 -4.62 31.20
CA HIS A 252 -11.30 -4.07 31.44
C HIS A 252 -11.46 -2.73 30.73
N ALA A 253 -12.70 -2.35 30.43
CA ALA A 253 -13.01 -1.06 29.82
C ALA A 253 -12.54 0.10 30.72
N VAL A 254 -11.78 1.02 30.11
CA VAL A 254 -11.27 2.25 30.72
C VAL A 254 -12.29 3.38 30.57
N MET A 255 -12.97 3.45 29.43
CA MET A 255 -14.02 4.42 29.17
C MET A 255 -15.39 3.79 29.38
N LYS A 256 -16.10 4.31 30.38
CA LYS A 256 -17.45 3.88 30.75
C LYS A 256 -18.49 4.90 30.38
N ARG A 257 -19.75 4.46 30.34
CA ARG A 257 -20.89 5.34 30.04
C ARG A 257 -20.98 6.54 30.98
N GLU A 258 -20.74 6.32 32.28
CA GLU A 258 -20.79 7.35 33.33
C GLU A 258 -19.81 8.51 33.08
N HIS A 259 -18.63 8.23 32.51
CA HIS A 259 -17.63 9.26 32.20
C HIS A 259 -18.13 10.23 31.14
N ILE A 260 -18.84 9.71 30.12
CA ILE A 260 -19.40 10.55 29.06
C ILE A 260 -20.59 11.33 29.57
N GLU A 261 -21.51 10.69 30.30
CA GLU A 261 -22.70 11.33 30.86
C GLU A 261 -22.34 12.53 31.76
N ALA A 262 -21.26 12.42 32.54
CA ALA A 262 -20.76 13.50 33.39
C ALA A 262 -20.35 14.78 32.62
N VAL A 263 -19.97 14.65 31.34
CA VAL A 263 -19.48 15.78 30.52
C VAL A 263 -20.45 16.23 29.42
N ARG A 264 -21.48 15.45 29.07
CA ARG A 264 -22.43 15.77 27.96
C ARG A 264 -22.97 17.20 28.00
N ARG A 265 -23.46 17.64 29.17
CA ARG A 265 -23.98 19.01 29.34
C ARG A 265 -22.90 20.08 29.19
N LYS A 266 -21.71 19.86 29.74
CA LYS A 266 -20.56 20.79 29.63
C LYS A 266 -20.10 20.93 28.18
N ARG A 267 -20.16 19.83 27.42
CA ARG A 267 -19.90 19.77 25.97
C ARG A 267 -20.99 20.40 25.11
N ARG A 268 -22.09 20.86 25.70
CA ARG A 268 -23.29 21.34 24.99
C ARG A 268 -23.80 20.31 23.98
N TYR A 269 -23.70 19.02 24.30
CA TYR A 269 -24.11 17.91 23.44
C TYR A 269 -23.44 17.93 22.05
N ARG A 270 -22.20 18.42 21.97
CA ARG A 270 -21.39 18.30 20.76
C ARG A 270 -21.04 16.83 20.49
N PRO A 271 -20.97 16.41 19.21
CA PRO A 271 -20.50 15.08 18.83
C PRO A 271 -19.16 14.71 19.47
N LEU A 272 -19.02 13.44 19.84
CA LEU A 272 -17.78 12.83 20.28
C LEU A 272 -17.52 11.59 19.45
N PHE A 273 -16.41 11.58 18.71
CA PHE A 273 -16.01 10.45 17.89
C PHE A 273 -15.00 9.59 18.65
N VAL A 274 -15.31 8.32 18.89
CA VAL A 274 -14.50 7.41 19.70
C VAL A 274 -14.08 6.21 18.85
N ILE A 275 -12.77 5.97 18.83
CA ILE A 275 -12.13 4.88 18.10
C ILE A 275 -11.51 3.92 19.11
N ASP A 276 -12.10 2.73 19.27
CA ASP A 276 -11.59 1.69 20.16
C ASP A 276 -10.75 0.67 19.38
N ILE A 277 -9.44 0.72 19.59
CA ILE A 277 -8.43 -0.12 18.93
C ILE A 277 -7.97 -1.26 19.87
N ALA A 278 -8.44 -1.28 21.11
CA ALA A 278 -7.96 -2.23 22.11
C ALA A 278 -8.63 -3.60 21.99
N VAL A 279 -7.86 -4.64 22.33
CA VAL A 279 -8.35 -6.02 22.46
C VAL A 279 -7.76 -6.60 23.75
N PRO A 280 -8.56 -6.82 24.81
CA PRO A 280 -10.00 -6.52 24.97
C PRO A 280 -10.37 -5.03 24.83
N ARG A 281 -11.65 -4.74 24.59
CA ARG A 281 -12.17 -3.38 24.35
C ARG A 281 -11.90 -2.44 25.53
N ASP A 282 -11.47 -1.23 25.22
CA ASP A 282 -11.28 -0.15 26.21
C ASP A 282 -12.58 0.59 26.51
N VAL A 283 -13.57 0.51 25.62
CA VAL A 283 -14.80 1.29 25.71
C VAL A 283 -15.99 0.34 25.94
N GLU A 284 -16.81 0.67 26.94
CA GLU A 284 -18.08 -0.03 27.17
C GLU A 284 -19.01 0.11 25.96
N VAL A 285 -19.75 -0.94 25.60
CA VAL A 285 -20.65 -0.94 24.44
C VAL A 285 -21.76 0.10 24.61
N GLU A 286 -22.21 0.28 25.86
CA GLU A 286 -23.23 1.22 26.30
C GLU A 286 -22.85 2.69 26.07
N VAL A 287 -21.56 2.98 25.83
CA VAL A 287 -21.09 4.32 25.43
C VAL A 287 -21.59 4.67 24.02
N GLY A 288 -21.65 3.68 23.12
CA GLY A 288 -22.15 3.86 21.75
C GLY A 288 -23.67 4.07 21.65
N GLU A 289 -24.41 3.85 22.75
CA GLU A 289 -25.85 4.12 22.82
C GLU A 289 -26.18 5.58 23.15
N ILE A 290 -25.16 6.40 23.45
CA ILE A 290 -25.33 7.83 23.67
C ILE A 290 -25.46 8.54 22.31
N GLU A 291 -26.51 9.31 22.12
CA GLU A 291 -26.88 9.93 20.83
C GLU A 291 -25.75 10.77 20.19
N GLU A 292 -24.95 11.48 21.00
CA GLU A 292 -23.86 12.31 20.47
C GLU A 292 -22.54 11.55 20.30
N VAL A 293 -22.50 10.24 20.59
CA VAL A 293 -21.28 9.44 20.52
C VAL A 293 -21.27 8.57 19.27
N TYR A 294 -20.19 8.69 18.51
CA TYR A 294 -19.90 7.86 17.35
C TYR A 294 -18.80 6.87 17.75
N LEU A 295 -19.16 5.66 18.18
CA LEU A 295 -18.21 4.63 18.60
C LEU A 295 -17.91 3.65 17.47
N TYR A 296 -16.63 3.49 17.15
CA TYR A 296 -16.15 2.54 16.14
C TYR A 296 -15.02 1.71 16.71
N ASP A 297 -15.06 0.40 16.48
CA ASP A 297 -13.95 -0.49 16.80
C ASP A 297 -13.03 -0.72 15.60
N ILE A 298 -11.86 -1.32 15.87
CA ILE A 298 -10.85 -1.60 14.84
C ILE A 298 -11.40 -2.44 13.68
N ASP A 299 -12.29 -3.39 13.96
CA ASP A 299 -12.81 -4.30 12.94
C ASP A 299 -13.84 -3.59 12.05
N THR A 300 -14.70 -2.75 12.62
CA THR A 300 -15.61 -1.88 11.86
C THR A 300 -14.83 -0.93 10.94
N LEU A 301 -13.74 -0.33 11.42
CA LEU A 301 -12.89 0.54 10.59
C LEU A 301 -12.22 -0.24 9.45
N LYS A 302 -11.79 -1.48 9.69
CA LYS A 302 -11.27 -2.36 8.63
C LYS A 302 -12.35 -2.73 7.62
N GLU A 303 -13.58 -2.99 8.06
CA GLU A 303 -14.71 -3.28 7.16
C GLU A 303 -15.02 -2.08 6.27
N ILE A 304 -15.02 -0.86 6.80
CA ILE A 304 -15.22 0.36 6.02
C ILE A 304 -14.06 0.57 5.04
N ALA A 305 -12.82 0.28 5.43
CA ALA A 305 -11.67 0.25 4.51
C ALA A 305 -11.91 -0.76 3.35
N ILE A 306 -12.58 -1.88 3.65
CA ILE A 306 -12.90 -2.93 2.67
C ILE A 306 -14.09 -2.55 1.76
N VAL A 307 -15.11 -1.85 2.26
CA VAL A 307 -16.32 -1.47 1.48
C VAL A 307 -16.01 -0.47 0.35
N GLY A 308 -14.87 0.24 0.41
CA GLY A 308 -14.31 0.97 -0.74
C GLY A 308 -14.03 0.11 -2.00
N LYS A 309 -14.10 -1.22 -1.91
CA LYS A 309 -13.91 -2.17 -3.02
C LYS A 309 -14.91 -2.02 -4.18
N GLY A 310 -16.10 -1.46 -3.98
CA GLY A 310 -17.07 -1.23 -5.08
C GLY A 310 -16.54 -0.29 -6.18
N GLN A 311 -15.66 0.64 -5.84
CA GLN A 311 -15.01 1.57 -6.79
C GLN A 311 -13.77 0.95 -7.48
N ARG A 312 -13.32 -0.25 -7.06
CA ARG A 312 -12.05 -0.84 -7.49
C ARG A 312 -12.05 -1.29 -8.95
N ALA A 313 -13.15 -1.87 -9.43
CA ALA A 313 -13.26 -2.30 -10.81
C ALA A 313 -13.24 -1.11 -11.78
N ASP A 314 -13.91 -0.02 -11.42
CA ASP A 314 -13.94 1.19 -12.25
C ASP A 314 -12.63 1.98 -12.19
N GLN A 315 -11.94 1.97 -11.05
CA GLN A 315 -10.58 2.50 -10.96
C GLN A 315 -9.59 1.68 -11.79
N ILE A 316 -9.69 0.34 -11.79
CA ILE A 316 -8.85 -0.50 -12.66
C ILE A 316 -9.14 -0.19 -14.14
N LYS A 317 -10.41 -0.08 -14.55
CA LYS A 317 -10.77 0.32 -15.92
C LYS A 317 -10.17 1.68 -16.31
N LEU A 318 -10.22 2.66 -15.40
CA LEU A 318 -9.63 3.98 -15.63
C LEU A 318 -8.10 3.90 -15.74
N CYS A 319 -7.45 3.08 -14.92
CA CYS A 319 -6.01 2.85 -15.03
C CYS A 319 -5.66 2.21 -16.37
N GLU A 320 -6.38 1.17 -16.78
CA GLU A 320 -6.21 0.51 -18.08
C GLU A 320 -6.39 1.50 -19.22
N SER A 321 -7.43 2.34 -19.19
CA SER A 321 -7.66 3.33 -20.25
C SER A 321 -6.51 4.35 -20.37
N ILE A 322 -5.92 4.76 -19.24
CA ILE A 322 -4.75 5.65 -19.24
C ILE A 322 -3.52 4.92 -19.83
N ILE A 323 -3.30 3.66 -19.44
CA ILE A 323 -2.19 2.85 -19.95
C ILE A 323 -2.33 2.66 -21.47
N ASP A 324 -3.52 2.30 -21.93
CA ASP A 324 -3.85 2.10 -23.34
C ASP A 324 -3.59 3.34 -24.19
N GLN A 325 -4.13 4.47 -23.74
CA GLN A 325 -3.98 5.73 -24.44
C GLN A 325 -2.51 6.13 -24.53
N GLU A 326 -1.78 6.06 -23.41
CA GLU A 326 -0.36 6.44 -23.37
C GLU A 326 0.55 5.52 -24.19
N LEU A 327 0.26 4.22 -24.26
CA LEU A 327 1.00 3.28 -25.09
C LEU A 327 0.71 3.52 -26.57
N THR A 328 -0.53 3.82 -26.94
CA THR A 328 -0.90 4.19 -28.31
C THR A 328 -0.18 5.47 -28.74
N ASP A 329 -0.23 6.51 -27.90
CA ASP A 329 0.39 7.81 -28.17
C ASP A 329 1.93 7.75 -28.17
N SER A 330 2.52 6.71 -27.56
CA SER A 330 3.98 6.56 -27.47
C SER A 330 4.65 6.23 -28.80
N GLY A 331 3.91 5.67 -29.76
CA GLY A 331 4.47 5.14 -31.00
C GLY A 331 5.46 3.97 -30.81
N LEU A 332 5.62 3.43 -29.60
CA LEU A 332 6.58 2.34 -29.31
C LEU A 332 6.31 1.07 -30.14
N PHE A 333 5.06 0.87 -30.53
CA PHE A 333 4.55 -0.26 -31.30
C PHE A 333 3.75 0.18 -32.54
N GLY A 334 3.94 1.43 -32.98
CA GLY A 334 3.30 1.96 -34.19
C GLY A 334 3.81 1.26 -35.46
N SER A 335 2.89 1.08 -36.40
CA SER A 335 3.05 0.48 -37.74
C SER A 335 4.18 1.08 -38.57
#